data_AF-A0A8D9EUN3-F1
#
_entry.id   AF-A0A8D9EUN3-F1
#
_cell.length_a   1.000
_cell.length_b   1.000
_cell.length_c   1.000
_cell.angle_alpha   90.00
_cell.angle_beta   90.00
_cell.angle_gamma   90.00
#
_symmetry.space_group_name_H-M   'P 1'
#
loop_
_entity.id
_entity.type
_entity.pdbx_description
1 polymer ?
#
loop_
_entity_poly.entity_id
_entity_poly.type
_entity_poly.pdbx_seq_one_letter_code
_entity_poly.pdbx_strand_id
1 'polypeptide(L)'
;MVGKDNALVGIGNALVGKDNALVGIGNALVGKGNTLVGKDNVLIGKADALVGRLDAVVGEDNALVGKVIALVGKDNALVGKDNVVVGKDNALVGIGNVLAGKVIALVGKDNALVGKDNALVGKVIALVGKDNALVGKDNALVGKVIALVGKDNALVGKDNVVVGKDNALVGKVIALVGKDNALVGIGNALVGKDN
;
A
#
# COMPACT_ATOMS: atom_id res chain seq x y z
N MET A 1 -34.07 -2.19 -0.11
CA MET A 1 -34.82 -2.08 1.15
C MET A 1 -33.84 -1.85 2.31
N VAL A 2 -34.16 -2.15 3.57
CA VAL A 2 -33.23 -2.13 4.74
C VAL A 2 -33.84 -3.09 5.77
N GLY A 3 -33.06 -3.83 6.57
CA GLY A 3 -33.63 -4.65 7.65
C GLY A 3 -32.76 -5.80 8.13
N LYS A 4 -33.04 -6.31 9.35
CA LYS A 4 -32.12 -7.10 10.20
C LYS A 4 -31.52 -8.38 9.60
N ASP A 5 -32.10 -8.89 8.52
CA ASP A 5 -31.54 -9.96 7.69
C ASP A 5 -31.65 -9.68 6.19
N ASN A 6 -31.01 -8.59 5.79
CA ASN A 6 -30.70 -8.30 4.39
C ASN A 6 -31.97 -7.88 3.62
N ALA A 7 -31.79 -7.32 2.42
CA ALA A 7 -32.66 -6.19 2.06
C ALA A 7 -32.73 -5.67 0.58
N LEU A 8 -32.44 -6.40 -0.51
CA LEU A 8 -32.19 -5.90 -1.92
C LEU A 8 -32.96 -4.64 -2.49
N VAL A 9 -32.41 -3.89 -3.47
CA VAL A 9 -33.12 -2.82 -4.28
C VAL A 9 -32.41 -2.31 -5.57
N GLY A 10 -33.04 -2.43 -6.75
CA GLY A 10 -32.87 -1.55 -7.94
C GLY A 10 -32.06 -2.07 -9.16
N ILE A 11 -32.05 -1.35 -10.30
CA ILE A 11 -31.45 -1.83 -11.57
C ILE A 11 -29.92 -1.82 -11.50
N GLY A 12 -29.32 -3.01 -11.39
CA GLY A 12 -27.93 -3.20 -11.00
C GLY A 12 -27.61 -2.80 -9.55
N ASN A 13 -28.57 -2.22 -8.82
CA ASN A 13 -28.43 -1.74 -7.44
C ASN A 13 -28.86 -2.82 -6.45
N ALA A 14 -28.57 -2.63 -5.15
CA ALA A 14 -29.29 -3.40 -4.12
C ALA A 14 -29.53 -2.89 -2.64
N LEU A 15 -29.53 -1.60 -2.25
CA LEU A 15 -29.71 -1.02 -0.84
C LEU A 15 -30.22 -1.94 0.31
N VAL A 16 -29.43 -2.18 1.40
CA VAL A 16 -29.35 -3.40 2.31
C VAL A 16 -28.81 -2.93 3.82
N GLY A 17 -28.33 -3.72 4.87
CA GLY A 17 -27.56 -3.43 6.22
C GLY A 17 -26.46 -4.46 6.86
N LYS A 18 -26.35 -4.94 8.16
CA LYS A 18 -26.08 -6.40 8.58
C LYS A 18 -26.98 -7.02 9.64
N ASP A 19 -28.15 -7.47 9.23
CA ASP A 19 -28.92 -6.74 8.24
C ASP A 19 -28.53 -6.75 6.70
N ASN A 20 -27.65 -7.60 6.09
CA ASN A 20 -26.51 -7.31 5.10
C ASN A 20 -26.81 -6.19 4.03
N ALA A 21 -25.86 -5.34 3.49
CA ALA A 21 -26.03 -3.93 2.90
C ALA A 21 -26.12 -3.29 1.44
N LEU A 22 -25.75 -3.83 0.25
CA LEU A 22 -25.95 -3.38 -1.19
C LEU A 22 -26.32 -1.88 -1.68
N VAL A 23 -26.18 -1.39 -2.98
CA VAL A 23 -26.81 -0.13 -3.66
C VAL A 23 -26.03 0.65 -4.77
N GLY A 24 -26.62 0.91 -5.95
CA GLY A 24 -26.19 1.86 -7.05
C GLY A 24 -26.20 1.21 -8.45
N ILE A 25 -26.08 1.88 -9.61
CA ILE A 25 -26.42 1.25 -10.94
C ILE A 25 -25.36 0.24 -11.43
N GLY A 26 -25.34 -0.93 -10.79
CA GLY A 26 -24.35 -2.00 -10.77
C GLY A 26 -23.67 -2.15 -9.39
N ASN A 27 -23.82 -1.16 -8.50
CA ASN A 27 -23.21 -1.17 -7.17
C ASN A 27 -23.97 -2.05 -6.13
N ALA A 28 -23.22 -2.72 -5.24
CA ALA A 28 -23.68 -3.71 -4.26
C ALA A 28 -23.05 -3.76 -2.80
N LEU A 29 -22.90 -2.64 -2.00
CA LEU A 29 -22.69 -2.40 -0.49
C LEU A 29 -22.66 -3.60 0.56
N VAL A 30 -23.01 -3.45 1.87
CA VAL A 30 -22.88 -4.36 3.09
C VAL A 30 -22.01 -3.94 4.32
N GLY A 31 -22.45 -3.16 5.33
CA GLY A 31 -21.59 -2.82 6.49
C GLY A 31 -22.30 -2.33 7.78
N LYS A 32 -22.02 -2.81 9.03
CA LYS A 32 -21.27 -4.04 9.41
C LYS A 32 -21.78 -5.22 8.59
N GLY A 33 -20.99 -6.28 8.44
CA GLY A 33 -21.08 -7.11 7.25
C GLY A 33 -20.11 -6.54 6.21
N ASN A 34 -20.10 -7.10 5.00
CA ASN A 34 -18.92 -7.01 4.15
C ASN A 34 -19.13 -6.22 2.82
N THR A 35 -18.79 -4.92 2.78
CA THR A 35 -19.44 -3.89 1.92
C THR A 35 -18.89 -3.80 0.47
N LEU A 36 -19.74 -3.87 -0.58
CA LEU A 36 -19.39 -4.12 -2.01
C LEU A 36 -20.06 -3.17 -3.08
N VAL A 37 -20.13 -1.83 -2.97
CA VAL A 37 -20.76 -0.93 -4.01
C VAL A 37 -20.18 -0.76 -5.47
N GLY A 38 -20.06 -1.70 -6.42
CA GLY A 38 -19.75 -1.29 -7.85
C GLY A 38 -20.13 -2.15 -9.07
N LYS A 39 -20.43 -1.63 -10.29
CA LYS A 39 -21.15 -0.42 -10.87
C LYS A 39 -20.79 1.06 -10.57
N ASP A 40 -19.60 1.49 -10.19
CA ASP A 40 -18.35 0.77 -10.01
C ASP A 40 -17.63 1.24 -8.73
N ASN A 41 -18.36 1.76 -7.74
CA ASN A 41 -17.87 2.73 -6.75
C ASN A 41 -18.04 2.29 -5.28
N VAL A 42 -17.21 1.33 -4.89
CA VAL A 42 -17.38 0.32 -3.85
C VAL A 42 -16.89 0.84 -2.47
N LEU A 43 -17.70 0.74 -1.40
CA LEU A 43 -17.72 1.44 -0.05
C LEU A 43 -18.52 0.55 0.94
N ILE A 44 -18.59 0.57 2.29
CA ILE A 44 -18.16 1.34 3.50
C ILE A 44 -17.39 0.36 4.46
N GLY A 45 -18.03 -0.32 5.44
CA GLY A 45 -17.37 -1.03 6.56
C GLY A 45 -18.22 -1.92 7.53
N LYS A 46 -17.97 -3.24 7.62
CA LYS A 46 -17.18 -3.91 8.72
C LYS A 46 -17.05 -5.44 8.50
N ALA A 47 -15.86 -5.86 8.06
CA ALA A 47 -15.36 -7.18 7.59
C ALA A 47 -15.32 -7.34 6.05
N ASP A 48 -15.01 -6.26 5.36
CA ASP A 48 -15.45 -5.93 4.00
C ASP A 48 -14.83 -6.72 2.85
N ALA A 49 -15.65 -7.03 1.84
CA ALA A 49 -15.24 -7.73 0.64
C ALA A 49 -15.83 -6.97 -0.55
N LEU A 50 -15.04 -6.71 -1.60
CA LEU A 50 -15.27 -5.52 -2.42
C LEU A 50 -14.65 -5.61 -3.82
N VAL A 51 -15.41 -5.32 -4.90
CA VAL A 51 -14.92 -5.35 -6.30
C VAL A 51 -15.54 -4.23 -7.18
N GLY A 52 -14.73 -3.47 -7.95
CA GLY A 52 -15.21 -2.40 -8.85
C GLY A 52 -14.17 -1.69 -9.74
N ARG A 53 -14.34 -0.36 -9.95
CA ARG A 53 -13.52 0.51 -10.85
C ARG A 53 -13.16 1.85 -10.20
N LEU A 54 -13.90 2.31 -9.19
CA LEU A 54 -13.94 3.69 -8.67
C LEU A 54 -14.31 3.71 -7.17
N ASP A 55 -13.66 2.82 -6.45
CA ASP A 55 -13.95 2.39 -5.10
C ASP A 55 -13.53 3.46 -4.08
N ALA A 56 -14.24 3.54 -2.96
CA ALA A 56 -13.93 4.40 -1.83
C ALA A 56 -14.49 3.71 -0.58
N VAL A 57 -13.70 3.38 0.45
CA VAL A 57 -14.06 2.38 1.50
C VAL A 57 -13.74 2.91 2.89
N VAL A 58 -14.53 2.55 3.92
CA VAL A 58 -14.27 2.96 5.31
C VAL A 58 -14.65 1.83 6.30
N GLY A 59 -13.73 0.91 6.62
CA GLY A 59 -14.08 -0.33 7.35
C GLY A 59 -13.00 -0.94 8.25
N GLU A 60 -13.30 -2.10 8.82
CA GLU A 60 -12.33 -2.98 9.49
C GLU A 60 -12.30 -4.31 8.74
N ASP A 61 -11.14 -4.98 8.69
CA ASP A 61 -10.93 -6.26 7.98
C ASP A 61 -11.39 -6.22 6.50
N ASN A 62 -10.92 -5.23 5.74
CA ASN A 62 -11.27 -4.90 4.35
C ASN A 62 -10.51 -5.75 3.31
N ALA A 63 -11.15 -6.19 2.22
CA ALA A 63 -10.58 -6.96 1.11
C ALA A 63 -11.12 -6.49 -0.26
N LEU A 64 -10.31 -5.73 -1.01
CA LEU A 64 -10.74 -4.84 -2.10
C LEU A 64 -10.11 -5.17 -3.47
N VAL A 65 -10.86 -5.02 -4.57
CA VAL A 65 -10.32 -5.16 -5.94
C VAL A 65 -10.90 -4.11 -6.91
N GLY A 66 -10.08 -3.17 -7.42
CA GLY A 66 -10.60 -2.05 -8.21
C GLY A 66 -9.58 -1.26 -9.04
N LYS A 67 -10.06 -0.44 -9.99
CA LYS A 67 -9.19 0.40 -10.85
C LYS A 67 -8.77 1.73 -10.19
N VAL A 68 -9.58 2.25 -9.28
CA VAL A 68 -9.29 3.41 -8.43
C VAL A 68 -9.90 3.02 -7.09
N ILE A 69 -9.18 3.18 -5.98
CA ILE A 69 -9.69 2.78 -4.65
C ILE A 69 -9.29 3.85 -3.61
N ALA A 70 -10.23 4.33 -2.79
CA ALA A 70 -9.95 5.30 -1.71
C ALA A 70 -10.37 4.74 -0.34
N LEU A 71 -9.53 3.90 0.28
CA LEU A 71 -9.83 3.19 1.53
C LEU A 71 -9.33 3.93 2.79
N VAL A 72 -10.13 3.92 3.85
CA VAL A 72 -9.69 4.15 5.23
C VAL A 72 -10.06 2.94 6.08
N GLY A 73 -9.12 2.27 6.75
CA GLY A 73 -9.50 1.07 7.51
C GLY A 73 -8.43 0.43 8.39
N LYS A 74 -8.84 -0.42 9.34
CA LYS A 74 -7.89 -0.98 10.32
C LYS A 74 -6.95 -2.03 9.69
N ASP A 75 -7.48 -2.97 8.93
CA ASP A 75 -6.72 -4.11 8.40
C ASP A 75 -7.24 -4.34 6.98
N ASN A 76 -6.36 -4.27 5.99
CA ASN A 76 -6.71 -3.89 4.63
C ASN A 76 -5.95 -4.74 3.61
N ALA A 77 -6.65 -5.49 2.77
CA ALA A 77 -6.10 -6.20 1.61
C ALA A 77 -6.64 -5.56 0.32
N LEU A 78 -5.79 -5.29 -0.68
CA LEU A 78 -6.19 -4.60 -1.91
C LEU A 78 -5.48 -5.17 -3.15
N VAL A 79 -6.18 -5.24 -4.28
CA VAL A 79 -5.58 -5.46 -5.60
C VAL A 79 -6.13 -4.44 -6.60
N GLY A 80 -5.30 -3.60 -7.22
CA GLY A 80 -5.88 -2.55 -8.06
C GLY A 80 -4.94 -1.61 -8.79
N LYS A 81 -5.50 -0.46 -9.16
CA LYS A 81 -4.75 0.73 -9.58
C LYS A 81 -5.27 1.95 -8.83
N ASP A 82 -4.53 3.05 -8.93
CA ASP A 82 -4.91 4.39 -8.48
C ASP A 82 -5.49 4.34 -7.04
N ASN A 83 -4.78 3.63 -6.15
CA ASN A 83 -5.21 3.28 -4.80
C ASN A 83 -4.70 4.30 -3.78
N VAL A 84 -5.58 4.95 -3.03
CA VAL A 84 -5.27 5.77 -1.86
C VAL A 84 -5.76 5.02 -0.61
N VAL A 85 -4.88 4.75 0.35
CA VAL A 85 -5.22 3.97 1.54
C VAL A 85 -4.68 4.61 2.81
N VAL A 86 -5.51 4.76 3.85
CA VAL A 86 -5.08 5.13 5.20
C VAL A 86 -5.52 4.05 6.18
N GLY A 87 -4.57 3.30 6.76
CA GLY A 87 -4.95 2.19 7.61
C GLY A 87 -3.87 1.58 8.47
N LYS A 88 -4.24 0.86 9.54
CA LYS A 88 -3.25 0.34 10.50
C LYS A 88 -2.37 -0.72 9.85
N ASP A 89 -2.94 -1.79 9.29
CA ASP A 89 -2.18 -2.81 8.56
C ASP A 89 -2.70 -2.92 7.12
N ASN A 90 -1.83 -2.72 6.12
CA ASN A 90 -2.18 -2.70 4.70
C ASN A 90 -1.38 -3.76 3.93
N ALA A 91 -2.03 -4.52 3.06
CA ALA A 91 -1.44 -5.44 2.10
C ALA A 91 -2.00 -5.14 0.71
N LEU A 92 -1.15 -4.78 -0.26
CA LEU A 92 -1.63 -4.29 -1.56
C LEU A 92 -0.84 -4.86 -2.75
N VAL A 93 -1.52 -5.10 -3.88
CA VAL A 93 -0.89 -5.35 -5.18
C VAL A 93 -1.44 -4.36 -6.22
N GLY A 94 -0.61 -3.54 -6.87
CA GLY A 94 -1.17 -2.55 -7.80
C GLY A 94 -0.25 -1.53 -8.45
N ILE A 95 -0.83 -0.49 -9.07
CA ILE A 95 -0.11 0.61 -9.72
C ILE A 95 -0.71 1.95 -9.31
N GLY A 96 0.11 2.95 -8.96
CA GLY A 96 -0.39 4.29 -8.57
C GLY A 96 -0.92 4.30 -7.14
N ASN A 97 -0.08 3.90 -6.18
CA ASN A 97 -0.52 3.58 -4.81
C ASN A 97 -0.04 4.64 -3.81
N VAL A 98 -0.94 5.25 -3.04
CA VAL A 98 -0.67 6.24 -1.99
C VAL A 98 -1.11 5.67 -0.64
N LEU A 99 -0.21 5.12 0.16
CA LEU A 99 -0.57 4.36 1.38
C LEU A 99 0.02 4.99 2.66
N ALA A 100 -0.81 5.11 3.69
CA ALA A 100 -0.40 5.52 5.04
C ALA A 100 -0.75 4.44 6.06
N GLY A 101 0.18 4.04 6.95
CA GLY A 101 -0.14 3.03 7.96
C GLY A 101 0.91 2.65 9.00
N LYS A 102 0.56 1.68 9.85
CA LYS A 102 1.53 1.07 10.78
C LYS A 102 2.32 -0.03 10.06
N VAL A 103 1.63 -1.00 9.45
CA VAL A 103 2.25 -2.07 8.66
C VAL A 103 1.84 -1.90 7.19
N ILE A 104 2.78 -2.05 6.26
CA ILE A 104 2.52 -2.00 4.81
C ILE A 104 3.27 -3.14 4.11
N ALA A 105 2.54 -4.09 3.54
CA ALA A 105 3.03 -5.03 2.54
C ALA A 105 2.57 -4.58 1.14
N LEU A 106 3.46 -4.56 0.14
CA LEU A 106 3.13 -4.01 -1.18
C LEU A 106 3.86 -4.73 -2.31
N VAL A 107 3.15 -5.04 -3.40
CA VAL A 107 3.76 -5.43 -4.68
C VAL A 107 3.23 -4.51 -5.78
N GLY A 108 4.03 -3.56 -6.28
CA GLY A 108 3.46 -2.55 -7.18
C GLY A 108 4.39 -1.56 -7.87
N LYS A 109 3.81 -0.71 -8.71
CA LYS A 109 4.49 0.36 -9.45
C LYS A 109 3.95 1.74 -9.05
N ASP A 110 4.78 2.77 -9.06
CA ASP A 110 4.39 4.17 -8.80
C ASP A 110 3.74 4.33 -7.42
N ASN A 111 4.54 4.13 -6.38
CA ASN A 111 4.08 4.04 -5.00
C ASN A 111 4.59 5.22 -4.16
N ALA A 112 3.74 5.82 -3.34
CA ALA A 112 4.07 6.86 -2.37
C ALA A 112 3.54 6.46 -0.99
N LEU A 113 4.40 6.38 0.01
CA LEU A 113 4.14 5.61 1.23
C LEU A 113 4.58 6.34 2.50
N VAL A 114 3.79 6.22 3.56
CA VAL A 114 4.15 6.64 4.92
C VAL A 114 3.79 5.53 5.91
N GLY A 115 4.77 4.87 6.53
CA GLY A 115 4.40 3.87 7.53
C GLY A 115 5.50 3.31 8.42
N LYS A 116 5.15 2.67 9.52
CA LYS A 116 6.16 2.21 10.50
C LYS A 116 6.96 1.02 9.98
N ASP A 117 6.28 -0.04 9.54
CA ASP A 117 6.84 -1.37 9.27
C ASP A 117 6.50 -1.79 7.83
N ASN A 118 7.46 -1.71 6.91
CA ASN A 118 7.19 -1.76 5.46
C ASN A 118 7.92 -2.92 4.78
N ALA A 119 7.22 -3.71 3.95
CA ALA A 119 7.74 -4.85 3.19
C ALA A 119 7.27 -4.77 1.73
N LEU A 120 8.12 -4.28 0.83
CA LEU A 120 7.69 -3.78 -0.49
C LEU A 120 8.47 -4.43 -1.65
N VAL A 121 7.79 -4.73 -2.75
CA VAL A 121 8.40 -5.16 -4.03
C VAL A 121 7.88 -4.25 -5.14
N GLY A 122 8.74 -3.59 -5.92
CA GLY A 122 8.19 -2.66 -6.91
C GLY A 122 9.14 -1.86 -7.81
N LYS A 123 8.54 -0.90 -8.52
CA LYS A 123 9.24 0.07 -9.36
C LYS A 123 8.63 1.46 -9.20
N VAL A 124 9.47 2.47 -8.92
CA VAL A 124 9.08 3.79 -8.42
C VAL A 124 8.43 3.65 -7.04
N ILE A 125 9.21 3.90 -5.99
CA ILE A 125 8.77 3.87 -4.59
C ILE A 125 9.32 5.10 -3.85
N ALA A 126 8.43 6.00 -3.44
CA ALA A 126 8.71 7.00 -2.42
C ALA A 126 8.19 6.51 -1.06
N LEU A 127 9.02 6.53 -0.01
CA LEU A 127 8.64 6.03 1.33
C LEU A 127 9.21 6.91 2.44
N VAL A 128 8.38 7.25 3.42
CA VAL A 128 8.82 7.71 4.75
C VAL A 128 8.40 6.67 5.77
N GLY A 129 9.35 5.92 6.33
CA GLY A 129 9.01 4.83 7.23
C GLY A 129 10.11 4.33 8.16
N LYS A 130 9.74 3.78 9.32
CA LYS A 130 10.72 3.50 10.38
C LYS A 130 11.60 2.30 10.04
N ASP A 131 10.99 1.16 9.77
CA ASP A 131 11.63 -0.14 9.57
C ASP A 131 11.20 -0.67 8.18
N ASN A 132 12.12 -0.66 7.21
CA ASN A 132 11.79 -0.81 5.79
C ASN A 132 12.57 -1.98 5.16
N ALA A 133 11.88 -2.93 4.52
CA ALA A 133 12.46 -4.01 3.72
C ALA A 133 11.90 -3.95 2.28
N LEU A 134 12.79 -3.91 1.29
CA LEU A 134 12.41 -3.63 -0.10
C LEU A 134 13.16 -4.47 -1.15
N VAL A 135 12.49 -4.74 -2.27
CA VAL A 135 13.10 -5.15 -3.54
C VAL A 135 12.55 -4.26 -4.67
N GLY A 136 13.37 -3.49 -5.38
CA GLY A 136 12.81 -2.66 -6.45
C GLY A 136 13.75 -1.75 -7.23
N LYS A 137 13.18 -0.98 -8.15
CA LYS A 137 13.88 0.04 -8.96
C LYS A 137 13.30 1.43 -8.68
N ASP A 138 14.10 2.48 -8.76
CA ASP A 138 13.67 3.88 -8.64
C ASP A 138 13.11 4.17 -7.22
N ASN A 139 13.95 3.99 -6.20
CA ASN A 139 13.57 4.03 -4.77
C ASN A 139 14.05 5.31 -4.08
N ALA A 140 13.15 6.09 -3.49
CA ALA A 140 13.45 7.29 -2.68
C ALA A 140 12.90 7.11 -1.26
N LEU A 141 13.76 6.72 -0.31
CA LEU A 141 13.32 6.24 1.02
C LEU A 141 13.93 7.05 2.16
N VAL A 142 13.12 7.42 3.15
CA VAL A 142 13.55 8.03 4.42
C VAL A 142 13.15 7.12 5.57
N GLY A 143 14.06 6.82 6.51
CA GLY A 143 13.73 5.93 7.62
C GLY A 143 14.73 5.80 8.77
N LYS A 144 14.50 4.82 9.65
CA LYS A 144 15.47 4.45 10.70
C LYS A 144 16.32 3.26 10.24
N VAL A 145 15.68 2.18 9.81
CA VAL A 145 16.32 0.96 9.32
C VAL A 145 15.82 0.69 7.90
N ILE A 146 16.73 0.47 6.96
CA ILE A 146 16.40 0.21 5.55
C ILE A 146 17.19 -1.00 5.07
N ALA A 147 16.51 -2.03 4.58
CA ALA A 147 17.06 -3.15 3.85
C ALA A 147 16.51 -3.11 2.41
N LEU A 148 17.37 -3.04 1.38
CA LEU A 148 16.96 -2.85 0.00
C LEU A 148 17.78 -3.70 -0.98
N VAL A 149 17.12 -4.41 -1.88
CA VAL A 149 17.74 -4.98 -3.09
C VAL A 149 17.22 -4.22 -4.31
N GLY A 150 18.07 -3.51 -5.06
CA GLY A 150 17.54 -2.61 -6.10
C GLY A 150 18.50 -1.86 -7.02
N LYS A 151 17.95 -0.93 -7.79
CA LYS A 151 18.70 0.00 -8.67
C LYS A 151 18.05 1.38 -8.62
N ASP A 152 18.87 2.43 -8.71
CA ASP A 152 18.44 3.83 -8.68
C ASP A 152 17.82 4.18 -7.31
N ASN A 153 18.67 4.24 -6.27
CA ASN A 153 18.30 4.24 -4.86
C ASN A 153 18.79 5.49 -4.14
N ALA A 154 17.91 6.38 -3.72
CA ALA A 154 18.20 7.57 -2.91
C ALA A 154 17.67 7.39 -1.47
N LEU A 155 18.55 7.04 -0.53
CA LEU A 155 18.14 6.60 0.82
C LEU A 155 18.70 7.52 1.91
N VAL A 156 17.85 7.92 2.87
CA VAL A 156 18.24 8.63 4.09
C VAL A 156 17.78 7.84 5.29
N GLY A 157 18.70 7.19 6.01
CA GLY A 157 18.34 6.40 7.18
C GLY A 157 19.49 6.10 8.13
N LYS A 158 19.19 5.86 9.41
CA LYS A 158 20.24 5.64 10.42
C LYS A 158 21.08 4.40 10.09
N ASP A 159 20.42 3.30 9.75
CA ASP A 159 21.03 1.98 9.53
C ASP A 159 20.55 1.42 8.17
N ASN A 160 21.42 1.46 7.15
CA ASN A 160 21.10 1.06 5.78
C ASN A 160 21.84 -0.23 5.38
N VAL A 161 21.14 -1.18 4.76
CA VAL A 161 21.68 -2.42 4.19
C VAL A 161 21.18 -2.54 2.75
N VAL A 162 22.08 -2.53 1.77
CA VAL A 162 21.73 -2.37 0.36
C VAL A 162 22.49 -3.35 -0.53
N VAL A 163 21.80 -3.97 -1.49
CA VAL A 163 22.39 -4.75 -2.58
C VAL A 163 21.90 -4.17 -3.91
N GLY A 164 22.75 -3.53 -4.70
CA GLY A 164 22.24 -2.79 -5.85
C GLY A 164 23.23 -2.03 -6.72
N LYS A 165 22.71 -1.07 -7.47
CA LYS A 165 23.50 -0.08 -8.23
C LYS A 165 22.86 1.30 -8.20
N ASP A 166 23.65 2.32 -8.52
CA ASP A 166 23.19 3.71 -8.64
C ASP A 166 22.61 4.19 -7.30
N ASN A 167 23.45 4.17 -6.26
CA ASN A 167 23.04 4.32 -4.85
C ASN A 167 23.53 5.64 -4.24
N ALA A 168 22.62 6.55 -3.87
CA ALA A 168 22.92 7.74 -3.08
C ALA A 168 22.42 7.55 -1.64
N LEU A 169 23.33 7.26 -0.70
CA LEU A 169 22.98 6.81 0.66
C LEU A 169 23.50 7.76 1.74
N VAL A 170 22.62 8.18 2.64
CA VAL A 170 22.95 8.96 3.84
C VAL A 170 22.61 8.13 5.09
N GLY A 171 23.54 7.99 6.03
CA GLY A 171 23.28 7.27 7.28
C GLY A 171 24.40 7.24 8.31
N LYS A 172 24.14 6.61 9.47
CA LYS A 172 25.18 6.36 10.48
C LYS A 172 25.92 5.07 10.20
N VAL A 173 25.20 4.02 9.81
CA VAL A 173 25.74 2.71 9.44
C VAL A 173 25.22 2.37 8.03
N ILE A 174 26.12 1.96 7.15
CA ILE A 174 25.80 1.56 5.77
C ILE A 174 26.53 0.26 5.45
N ALA A 175 25.81 -0.79 5.07
CA ALA A 175 26.36 -2.01 4.50
C ALA A 175 25.90 -2.13 3.04
N LEU A 176 26.81 -2.06 2.07
CA LEU A 176 26.47 -1.97 0.65
C LEU A 176 27.24 -2.99 -0.19
N VAL A 177 26.51 -3.77 -1.00
CA VAL A 177 27.06 -4.60 -2.07
C VAL A 177 26.60 -4.03 -3.41
N GLY A 178 27.48 -3.48 -4.23
CA GLY A 178 27.00 -2.79 -5.42
C GLY A 178 28.01 -2.10 -6.34
N LYS A 179 27.51 -1.16 -7.13
CA LYS A 179 28.29 -0.29 -8.02
C LYS A 179 27.65 1.10 -8.13
N ASP A 180 28.48 2.08 -8.49
CA ASP A 180 28.01 3.44 -8.82
C ASP A 180 27.33 4.08 -7.60
N ASN A 181 28.12 4.32 -6.55
CA ASN A 181 27.65 4.63 -5.19
C ASN A 181 28.20 5.98 -4.68
N ALA A 182 27.34 6.78 -4.06
CA ALA A 182 27.70 8.01 -3.35
C ALA A 182 27.21 7.92 -1.90
N LEU A 183 28.12 7.96 -0.92
CA LEU A 183 27.84 7.64 0.48
C LEU A 183 28.19 8.81 1.42
N VAL A 184 27.30 9.12 2.36
CA VAL A 184 27.52 10.08 3.44
C VAL A 184 27.24 9.40 4.77
N GLY A 185 28.28 9.10 5.54
CA GLY A 185 28.14 8.40 6.83
C GLY A 185 29.47 8.16 7.54
N ILE A 186 29.41 7.57 8.73
CA ILE A 186 30.55 7.34 9.64
C ILE A 186 30.75 5.86 10.02
N GLY A 187 30.13 4.94 9.27
CA GLY A 187 30.08 3.52 9.60
C GLY A 187 29.78 2.68 8.37
N ASN A 188 30.54 2.91 7.30
CA ASN A 188 30.27 2.36 5.98
C ASN A 188 31.14 1.12 5.72
N ALA A 189 30.50 0.02 5.30
CA ALA A 189 31.14 -1.21 4.82
C ALA A 189 30.66 -1.50 3.40
N LEU A 190 31.61 -1.71 2.48
CA LEU A 190 31.36 -1.75 1.04
C LEU A 190 31.98 -3.00 0.41
N VAL A 191 31.23 -3.65 -0.50
CA VAL A 191 31.74 -4.67 -1.41
C VAL A 191 31.27 -4.32 -2.82
N GLY A 192 32.12 -3.67 -3.61
CA GLY A 192 31.68 -3.11 -4.89
C GLY A 192 32.78 -2.49 -5.75
N LYS A 193 32.33 -1.81 -6.81
CA LYS A 193 33.13 -0.80 -7.51
C LYS A 193 32.41 0.54 -7.43
N ASP A 194 32.97 1.45 -6.65
CA ASP A 194 32.63 2.88 -6.77
C ASP A 194 33.32 3.45 -8.02
N ASN A 195 32.79 4.57 -8.50
CA ASN A 195 33.37 5.43 -9.54
C ASN A 195 33.43 6.85 -8.97
#